data_AF-A0A8H4XX44-F1
#
_entry.id   AF-A0A8H4XX44-F1
#
_cell.length_a   1.000
_cell.length_b   1.000
_cell.length_c   1.000
_cell.angle_alpha   90.00
_cell.angle_beta   90.00
_cell.angle_gamma   90.00
#
_symmetry.space_group_name_H-M   'P 1'
#
loop_
_entity.id
_entity.type
_entity.pdbx_description
1 polymer ?
#
loop_
_entity_poly.entity_id
_entity_poly.type
_entity_poly.pdbx_seq_one_letter_code
_entity_poly.pdbx_strand_id
1 'polypeptide(L)'
;EQGQGIQDVKFIPGNKESAALATAVGPGQVWIIYPFRKDSKGNQGVAELLYDLGDKAKESLAIYSDITDDGKFAYFTITLGNHIAALDISDLDNVKRLDDPDEEQPIVGPHYVKISPDKKNLLVTGYFVQAGEISIVNTPGDYKGHWIDINDDGSLSFNRTIDFEKIFTRTRGGARPHSAVIFDLTDPENPIYY
;
A
#
# COMPACT_ATOMS: atom_id res chain seq x y z
N GLU A 1 6.04 -15.69 -17.16
CA GLU A 1 6.49 -14.57 -16.32
C GLU A 1 6.87 -15.11 -14.95
N GLN A 2 8.03 -14.73 -14.41
CA GLN A 2 8.50 -15.24 -13.12
C GLN A 2 7.85 -14.38 -12.02
N GLY A 3 6.72 -14.82 -11.48
CA GLY A 3 6.12 -14.16 -10.32
C GLY A 3 7.11 -14.20 -9.15
N GLN A 4 7.67 -13.05 -8.77
CA GLN A 4 8.61 -12.91 -7.65
C GLN A 4 7.94 -13.03 -6.27
N GLY A 5 6.81 -13.75 -6.21
CA GLY A 5 6.01 -13.95 -5.00
C GLY A 5 4.83 -12.99 -4.86
N ILE A 6 3.96 -13.33 -3.90
CA ILE A 6 2.90 -12.48 -3.39
C ILE A 6 3.42 -11.81 -2.12
N GLN A 7 3.34 -10.48 -2.03
CA GLN A 7 3.91 -9.73 -0.92
C GLN A 7 2.88 -9.43 0.17
N ASP A 8 1.68 -9.00 -0.20
CA ASP A 8 0.63 -8.62 0.72
C ASP A 8 -0.72 -9.19 0.28
N VAL A 9 -1.56 -9.51 1.27
CA VAL A 9 -2.92 -10.02 1.05
C VAL A 9 -3.89 -9.34 2.02
N LYS A 10 -4.94 -8.74 1.49
CA LYS A 10 -5.96 -8.00 2.27
C LYS A 10 -7.36 -8.44 1.87
N PHE A 11 -8.16 -8.89 2.83
CA PHE A 11 -9.60 -9.09 2.59
C PHE A 11 -10.27 -7.76 2.28
N ILE A 12 -11.14 -7.75 1.27
CA ILE A 12 -11.97 -6.58 0.94
C ILE A 12 -13.08 -6.51 2.00
N PRO A 13 -13.12 -5.45 2.83
CA PRO A 13 -14.16 -5.30 3.84
C PRO A 13 -15.56 -5.35 3.23
N GLY A 14 -16.48 -6.09 3.87
CA GLY A 14 -17.87 -6.21 3.42
C GLY A 14 -18.11 -7.00 2.14
N ASN A 15 -17.08 -7.55 1.47
CA ASN A 15 -17.26 -8.33 0.26
C ASN A 15 -18.00 -9.66 0.55
N LYS A 16 -19.09 -9.92 -0.19
CA LYS A 16 -20.00 -11.06 0.05
C LYS A 16 -19.36 -12.43 -0.19
N GLU A 17 -18.31 -12.50 -0.99
CA GLU A 17 -17.59 -13.75 -1.28
C GLU A 17 -16.32 -13.91 -0.44
N SER A 18 -16.10 -13.03 0.54
CA SER A 18 -14.86 -12.95 1.31
C SER A 18 -13.64 -12.80 0.41
N ALA A 19 -13.77 -12.01 -0.67
CA ALA A 19 -12.69 -11.79 -1.60
C ALA A 19 -11.52 -11.04 -0.95
N ALA A 20 -10.31 -11.32 -1.39
CA ALA A 20 -9.09 -10.65 -0.96
C ALA A 20 -8.28 -10.15 -2.16
N LEU A 21 -7.59 -9.03 -1.98
CA LEU A 21 -6.57 -8.54 -2.91
C LEU A 21 -5.22 -9.14 -2.54
N ALA A 22 -4.44 -9.52 -3.54
CA ALA A 22 -3.08 -10.03 -3.40
C ALA A 22 -2.13 -9.30 -4.35
N THR A 23 -1.02 -8.80 -3.84
CA THR A 23 -0.04 -8.03 -4.63
C THR A 23 1.08 -8.93 -5.15
N ALA A 24 1.24 -9.01 -6.46
CA ALA A 24 2.30 -9.78 -7.12
C ALA A 24 3.43 -8.83 -7.56
N VAL A 25 4.57 -8.90 -6.88
CA VAL A 25 5.62 -7.87 -6.95
C VAL A 25 6.48 -7.91 -8.21
N GLY A 26 6.74 -9.10 -8.75
CA GLY A 26 7.44 -9.26 -10.03
C GLY A 26 6.69 -8.62 -11.19
N PRO A 27 5.44 -9.04 -11.48
CA PRO A 27 4.68 -8.45 -12.59
C PRO A 27 4.08 -7.07 -12.27
N GLY A 28 4.08 -6.61 -11.02
CA GLY A 28 3.45 -5.34 -10.65
C GLY A 28 1.92 -5.36 -10.72
N GLN A 29 1.30 -6.47 -10.31
CA GLN A 29 -0.12 -6.73 -10.50
C GLN A 29 -0.88 -6.88 -9.18
N VAL A 30 -2.17 -6.55 -9.21
CA VAL A 30 -3.13 -6.84 -8.14
C VAL A 30 -4.05 -7.95 -8.61
N TRP A 31 -4.07 -9.04 -7.86
CA TRP A 31 -4.94 -10.19 -8.09
C TRP A 31 -6.08 -10.18 -7.08
N ILE A 32 -7.27 -10.55 -7.52
CA ILE A 32 -8.39 -10.82 -6.62
C ILE A 32 -8.53 -12.33 -6.41
N ILE A 33 -8.72 -12.73 -5.16
CA ILE A 33 -8.84 -14.11 -4.73
C ILE A 33 -10.20 -14.30 -4.09
N TYR A 34 -10.96 -15.25 -4.61
CA TYR A 34 -12.24 -15.70 -4.06
C TYR A 34 -12.04 -17.08 -3.40
N PRO A 35 -11.84 -17.16 -2.08
CA PRO A 35 -11.40 -18.39 -1.42
C PRO A 35 -12.47 -19.50 -1.41
N PHE A 36 -13.75 -19.13 -1.54
CA PHE A 36 -14.88 -20.07 -1.50
C PHE A 36 -15.55 -20.29 -2.86
N ARG A 37 -15.22 -19.48 -3.87
CA ARG A 37 -15.73 -19.66 -5.23
C ARG A 37 -15.14 -20.94 -5.82
N LYS A 38 -15.93 -21.69 -6.59
CA LYS A 38 -15.44 -22.85 -7.32
C LYS A 38 -15.13 -22.49 -8.77
N ASP A 39 -14.05 -23.02 -9.30
CA ASP A 39 -13.71 -22.89 -10.71
C ASP A 39 -14.66 -23.72 -11.61
N SER A 40 -14.49 -23.61 -12.93
CA SER A 40 -15.28 -24.34 -13.93
C SER A 40 -15.12 -25.87 -13.86
N LYS A 41 -14.12 -26.37 -13.14
CA LYS A 41 -13.86 -27.79 -12.90
C LYS A 41 -14.35 -28.24 -11.51
N GLY A 42 -14.91 -27.33 -10.72
CA GLY A 42 -15.40 -27.58 -9.36
C GLY A 42 -14.34 -27.52 -8.26
N ASN A 43 -13.10 -27.11 -8.57
CA ASN A 43 -12.05 -26.92 -7.57
C ASN A 43 -12.33 -25.66 -6.74
N GLN A 44 -12.03 -25.69 -5.45
CA GLN A 44 -12.23 -24.54 -4.56
C GLN A 44 -11.10 -23.52 -4.72
N GLY A 45 -11.47 -22.23 -4.71
CA GLY A 45 -10.57 -21.10 -4.83
C GLY A 45 -10.46 -20.65 -6.28
N VAL A 46 -10.71 -19.37 -6.52
CA VAL A 46 -10.50 -18.72 -7.82
C VAL A 46 -9.63 -17.49 -7.62
N ALA A 47 -8.64 -17.31 -8.48
CA ALA A 47 -7.80 -16.12 -8.51
C ALA A 47 -7.79 -15.54 -9.93
N GLU A 48 -8.01 -14.24 -10.03
CA GLU A 48 -8.15 -13.51 -11.29
C GLU A 48 -7.29 -12.24 -11.22
N LEU A 49 -6.71 -11.83 -12.35
CA LEU A 49 -6.06 -10.53 -12.43
C LEU A 49 -7.13 -9.45 -12.27
N LEU A 50 -7.01 -8.62 -11.24
CA LEU A 50 -7.92 -7.50 -11.01
C LEU A 50 -7.40 -6.24 -11.73
N TYR A 51 -6.11 -5.96 -11.58
CA TYR A 51 -5.52 -4.74 -12.12
C TYR A 51 -4.01 -4.88 -12.37
N ASP A 52 -3.52 -4.27 -13.45
CA ASP A 52 -2.08 -4.10 -13.73
C ASP A 52 -1.67 -2.68 -13.34
N LEU A 53 -0.76 -2.53 -12.38
CA LEU A 53 -0.37 -1.22 -11.84
C LEU A 53 0.58 -0.45 -12.78
N GLY A 54 1.03 -1.08 -13.86
CA GLY A 54 1.89 -0.47 -14.88
C GLY A 54 3.38 -0.59 -14.58
N ASP A 55 4.19 0.02 -15.46
CA ASP A 55 5.63 -0.23 -15.52
C ASP A 55 6.41 0.12 -14.25
N LYS A 56 5.99 1.16 -13.51
CA LYS A 56 6.60 1.52 -12.22
C LYS A 56 6.49 0.42 -11.16
N ALA A 57 5.49 -0.47 -11.28
CA ALA A 57 5.24 -1.53 -10.31
C ALA A 57 5.97 -2.85 -10.63
N LYS A 58 6.47 -3.01 -11.86
CA LYS A 58 7.19 -4.21 -12.27
C LYS A 58 8.53 -4.32 -11.54
N GLU A 59 8.89 -5.55 -11.19
CA GLU A 59 10.13 -5.89 -10.49
C GLU A 59 10.29 -5.11 -9.17
N SER A 60 9.19 -4.62 -8.60
CA SER A 60 9.21 -3.93 -7.32
C SER A 60 9.68 -4.89 -6.23
N LEU A 61 10.45 -4.39 -5.26
CA LEU A 61 10.86 -5.21 -4.12
C LEU A 61 9.71 -5.49 -3.15
N ALA A 62 8.77 -4.55 -3.05
CA ALA A 62 7.61 -4.70 -2.20
C ALA A 62 6.45 -3.85 -2.72
N ILE A 63 5.25 -4.41 -2.58
CA ILE A 63 3.98 -3.73 -2.78
C ILE A 63 3.08 -4.04 -1.59
N TYR A 64 2.95 -3.10 -0.66
CA TYR A 64 2.02 -3.20 0.46
C TYR A 64 0.72 -2.50 0.12
N SER A 65 -0.36 -2.94 0.75
CA SER A 65 -1.69 -2.42 0.49
C SER A 65 -2.48 -2.13 1.75
N ASP A 66 -3.46 -1.22 1.61
CA ASP A 66 -4.54 -1.08 2.57
C ASP A 66 -5.84 -0.73 1.83
N ILE A 67 -6.97 -1.11 2.43
CA ILE A 67 -8.31 -0.97 1.82
C ILE A 67 -9.19 -0.23 2.82
N THR A 68 -10.00 0.73 2.35
CA THR A 68 -11.00 1.39 3.19
C THR A 68 -11.98 0.35 3.75
N ASP A 69 -12.46 0.58 4.97
CA ASP A 69 -13.37 -0.33 5.69
C ASP A 69 -14.76 -0.49 5.03
N ASP A 70 -15.13 0.39 4.10
CA ASP A 70 -16.28 0.27 3.21
C ASP A 70 -15.98 -0.54 1.93
N GLY A 71 -14.72 -0.98 1.75
CA GLY A 71 -14.27 -1.79 0.63
C GLY A 71 -14.17 -1.03 -0.70
N LYS A 72 -14.25 0.31 -0.69
CA LYS A 72 -14.33 1.13 -1.90
C LYS A 72 -12.97 1.50 -2.49
N PHE A 73 -11.99 1.89 -1.67
CA PHE A 73 -10.70 2.38 -2.16
C PHE A 73 -9.57 1.47 -1.68
N ALA A 74 -8.61 1.23 -2.55
CA ALA A 74 -7.40 0.48 -2.25
C ALA A 74 -6.15 1.27 -2.65
N TYR A 75 -5.17 1.29 -1.75
CA TYR A 75 -3.90 2.01 -1.93
C TYR A 75 -2.74 1.03 -1.93
N PHE A 76 -1.75 1.26 -2.79
CA PHE A 76 -0.61 0.36 -2.97
C PHE A 76 0.70 1.13 -2.98
N THR A 77 1.63 0.77 -2.09
CA THR A 77 3.00 1.31 -2.16
C THR A 77 3.76 0.60 -3.27
N ILE A 78 4.49 1.36 -4.08
CA ILE A 78 5.35 0.82 -5.13
C ILE A 78 6.78 1.23 -4.81
N THR A 79 7.47 0.37 -4.05
CA THR A 79 8.74 0.73 -3.40
C THR A 79 9.78 1.25 -4.40
N LEU A 80 10.05 0.50 -5.48
CA LEU A 80 11.06 0.93 -6.46
C LEU A 80 10.54 1.98 -7.44
N GLY A 81 9.23 2.02 -7.63
CA GLY A 81 8.56 3.00 -8.49
C GLY A 81 8.40 4.37 -7.86
N ASN A 82 8.73 4.54 -6.57
CA ASN A 82 8.57 5.79 -5.81
C ASN A 82 7.14 6.36 -5.92
N HIS A 83 6.16 5.47 -5.85
CA HIS A 83 4.77 5.81 -6.16
C HIS A 83 3.80 5.12 -5.20
N ILE A 84 2.66 5.75 -4.98
CA ILE A 84 1.49 5.18 -4.31
C ILE A 84 0.37 5.16 -5.35
N ALA A 85 -0.07 3.97 -5.73
CA ALA A 85 -1.24 3.82 -6.60
C ALA A 85 -2.52 3.86 -5.77
N ALA A 86 -3.58 4.43 -6.33
CA ALA A 86 -4.89 4.54 -5.73
C ALA A 86 -5.94 4.00 -6.70
N LEU A 87 -6.74 3.03 -6.26
CA LEU A 87 -7.79 2.40 -7.06
C LEU A 87 -9.15 2.55 -6.38
N ASP A 88 -10.18 2.91 -7.15
CA ASP A 88 -11.59 2.67 -6.80
C ASP A 88 -11.95 1.25 -7.23
N ILE A 89 -12.22 0.41 -6.24
CA ILE A 89 -12.57 -1.01 -6.37
C ILE A 89 -14.03 -1.28 -5.96
N SER A 90 -14.87 -0.24 -5.87
CA SER A 90 -16.31 -0.41 -5.58
C SER A 90 -17.04 -1.29 -6.59
N ASP A 91 -16.55 -1.31 -7.84
CA ASP A 91 -16.98 -2.20 -8.90
C ASP A 91 -15.77 -3.01 -9.37
N LEU A 92 -15.71 -4.28 -8.94
CA LEU A 92 -14.58 -5.17 -9.23
C LEU A 92 -14.47 -5.54 -10.71
N ASP A 93 -15.55 -5.38 -11.48
CA ASP A 93 -15.54 -5.59 -12.93
C ASP A 93 -15.06 -4.34 -13.70
N ASN A 94 -14.97 -3.19 -13.01
CA ASN A 94 -14.65 -1.89 -13.61
C ASN A 94 -13.82 -1.00 -12.66
N VAL A 95 -12.67 -1.53 -12.23
CA VAL A 95 -11.74 -0.81 -11.35
C VAL A 95 -11.22 0.47 -12.03
N LYS A 96 -11.22 1.57 -11.28
CA LYS A 96 -10.73 2.87 -11.78
C LYS A 96 -9.45 3.26 -11.05
N ARG A 97 -8.46 3.72 -11.80
CA ARG A 97 -7.26 4.33 -11.23
C ARG A 97 -7.49 5.80 -10.93
N LEU A 98 -7.05 6.23 -9.75
CA LEU A 98 -7.29 7.57 -9.19
C LEU A 98 -6.01 8.42 -9.11
N ASP A 99 -4.84 7.81 -9.31
CA ASP A 99 -3.55 8.47 -9.49
C ASP A 99 -3.12 8.49 -10.96
N ASP A 100 -2.21 9.40 -11.31
CA ASP A 100 -1.50 9.36 -12.59
C ASP A 100 -0.26 8.43 -12.47
N PRO A 101 -0.16 7.32 -13.22
CA PRO A 101 1.01 6.44 -13.19
C PRO A 101 2.32 7.15 -13.52
N ASP A 102 2.28 8.21 -14.33
CA ASP A 102 3.47 8.87 -14.82
C ASP A 102 3.91 10.04 -13.93
N GLU A 103 3.07 10.47 -12.98
CA GLU A 103 3.38 11.53 -12.02
C GLU A 103 4.60 11.19 -11.16
N GLU A 104 5.49 12.17 -10.97
CA GLU A 104 6.53 12.10 -9.96
C GLU A 104 5.96 12.52 -8.61
N GLN A 105 5.65 11.53 -7.76
CA GLN A 105 5.18 11.79 -6.41
C GLN A 105 6.35 12.22 -5.50
N PRO A 106 6.12 13.08 -4.49
CA PRO A 106 7.17 13.59 -3.61
C PRO A 106 7.56 12.60 -2.51
N ILE A 107 7.80 11.34 -2.87
CA ILE A 107 8.12 10.22 -1.96
C ILE A 107 9.24 9.35 -2.54
N VAL A 108 10.08 8.79 -1.68
CA VAL A 108 11.12 7.83 -2.09
C VAL A 108 11.06 6.57 -1.25
N GLY A 109 10.99 5.41 -1.93
CA GLY A 109 10.92 4.11 -1.28
C GLY A 109 9.70 3.91 -0.39
N PRO A 110 8.47 4.22 -0.83
CA PRO A 110 7.28 3.97 -0.02
C PRO A 110 7.20 2.48 0.31
N HIS A 111 7.13 2.15 1.60
CA HIS A 111 7.17 0.76 2.05
C HIS A 111 5.85 0.36 2.67
N TYR A 112 5.55 0.89 3.85
CA TYR A 112 4.33 0.58 4.59
C TYR A 112 3.24 1.61 4.30
N VAL A 113 1.99 1.16 4.33
CA VAL A 113 0.79 2.00 4.15
C VAL A 113 -0.27 1.63 5.18
N LYS A 114 -0.98 2.65 5.68
CA LYS A 114 -2.11 2.49 6.58
C LYS A 114 -3.11 3.62 6.43
N ILE A 115 -4.39 3.31 6.28
CA ILE A 115 -5.48 4.28 6.31
C ILE A 115 -5.78 4.62 7.78
N SER A 116 -5.96 5.91 8.04
CA SER A 116 -6.38 6.45 9.34
C SER A 116 -7.80 6.01 9.72
N PRO A 117 -8.13 5.88 11.02
CA PRO A 117 -9.47 5.50 11.49
C PRO A 117 -10.62 6.34 10.92
N ASP A 118 -10.41 7.64 10.74
CA ASP A 118 -11.40 8.57 10.21
C ASP A 118 -11.48 8.57 8.67
N LYS A 119 -10.60 7.78 8.02
CA LYS A 119 -10.50 7.57 6.56
C LYS A 119 -10.10 8.81 5.77
N LYS A 120 -9.63 9.86 6.43
CA LYS A 120 -9.26 11.11 5.76
C LYS A 120 -7.81 11.15 5.35
N ASN A 121 -7.01 10.25 5.90
CA ASN A 121 -5.58 10.25 5.71
C ASN A 121 -4.99 8.87 5.45
N LEU A 122 -3.94 8.87 4.65
CA LEU A 122 -3.07 7.74 4.40
C LEU A 122 -1.71 8.03 5.05
N LEU A 123 -1.30 7.16 5.99
CA LEU A 123 0.06 7.11 6.49
C LEU A 123 0.90 6.23 5.56
N VAL A 124 2.00 6.77 5.07
CA VAL A 124 3.00 5.98 4.34
C VAL A 124 4.39 6.23 4.91
N THR A 125 5.18 5.19 5.12
CA THR A 125 6.58 5.35 5.55
C THR A 125 7.54 5.03 4.44
N GLY A 126 8.41 5.99 4.09
CA GLY A 126 9.51 5.78 3.16
C GLY A 126 10.63 5.02 3.88
N TYR A 127 10.82 3.75 3.54
CA TYR A 127 11.78 2.89 4.20
C TYR A 127 12.35 1.89 3.22
N PHE A 128 13.67 1.82 3.13
CA PHE A 128 14.32 0.61 2.69
C PHE A 128 15.74 0.51 3.25
N VAL A 129 16.31 -0.69 3.17
CA VAL A 129 17.68 -0.94 3.63
C VAL A 129 18.67 -0.38 2.61
N GLN A 130 19.48 0.57 3.06
CA GLN A 130 20.64 1.09 2.33
C GLN A 130 21.88 0.94 3.22
N ALA A 131 22.66 -0.12 3.00
CA ALA A 131 23.86 -0.42 3.80
C ALA A 131 25.14 -0.54 2.96
N GLY A 132 25.09 -0.16 1.68
CA GLY A 132 26.23 -0.21 0.77
C GLY A 132 26.66 -1.63 0.45
N GLU A 133 27.96 -1.83 0.25
CA GLU A 133 28.55 -3.07 -0.29
C GLU A 133 28.25 -4.35 0.51
N ILE A 134 27.83 -4.22 1.78
CA ILE A 134 27.50 -5.38 2.64
C ILE A 134 26.05 -5.83 2.51
N SER A 135 25.18 -5.07 1.83
CA SER A 135 23.76 -5.41 1.69
C SER A 135 23.47 -6.07 0.36
N ILE A 136 22.65 -7.12 0.39
CA ILE A 136 22.07 -7.75 -0.81
C ILE A 136 21.06 -6.78 -1.47
N VAL A 137 20.42 -5.92 -0.67
CA VAL A 137 19.47 -4.92 -1.15
C VAL A 137 19.94 -3.53 -0.74
N ASN A 138 20.05 -2.61 -1.71
CA ASN A 138 20.49 -1.24 -1.51
C ASN A 138 19.54 -0.28 -2.19
N THR A 139 18.37 -0.10 -1.58
CA THR A 139 17.32 0.74 -2.14
C THR A 139 17.21 2.01 -1.30
N PRO A 140 17.13 3.20 -1.92
CA PRO A 140 16.94 4.43 -1.18
C PRO A 140 15.53 4.47 -0.57
N GLY A 141 15.43 5.08 0.61
CA GLY A 141 14.18 5.54 1.19
C GLY A 141 14.39 6.99 1.67
N ASP A 142 13.35 7.81 1.63
CA ASP A 142 13.44 9.19 2.16
C ASP A 142 13.41 9.25 3.69
N TYR A 143 13.12 8.12 4.35
CA TYR A 143 13.00 7.99 5.80
C TYR A 143 12.00 8.97 6.42
N LYS A 144 10.94 9.31 5.67
CA LYS A 144 9.85 10.16 6.13
C LYS A 144 8.61 9.34 6.46
N GLY A 145 7.84 9.82 7.43
CA GLY A 145 6.43 9.49 7.54
C GLY A 145 5.61 10.50 6.75
N HIS A 146 4.93 10.06 5.70
CA HIS A 146 4.02 10.86 4.88
C HIS A 146 2.60 10.75 5.43
N TRP A 147 1.96 11.89 5.67
CA TRP A 147 0.56 11.95 6.13
C TRP A 147 -0.27 12.63 5.05
N ILE A 148 -0.75 11.81 4.12
CA ILE A 148 -1.35 12.20 2.85
C ILE A 148 -2.85 12.35 3.04
N ASP A 149 -3.46 13.39 2.46
CA ASP A 149 -4.92 13.52 2.44
C ASP A 149 -5.53 12.55 1.42
N ILE A 150 -6.62 11.89 1.83
CA ILE A 150 -7.51 11.14 0.97
C ILE A 150 -8.67 12.07 0.62
N ASN A 151 -8.82 12.40 -0.66
CA ASN A 151 -9.92 13.21 -1.16
C ASN A 151 -11.23 12.42 -1.18
N ASP A 152 -12.37 13.10 -1.30
CA ASP A 152 -13.70 12.46 -1.31
C ASP A 152 -13.88 11.43 -2.45
N ASP A 153 -13.14 11.58 -3.54
CA ASP A 153 -13.12 10.65 -4.68
C ASP A 153 -12.09 9.52 -4.53
N GLY A 154 -11.36 9.48 -3.41
CA GLY A 154 -10.32 8.50 -3.10
C GLY A 154 -8.93 8.86 -3.61
N SER A 155 -8.77 9.92 -4.40
CA SER A 155 -7.47 10.40 -4.87
C SER A 155 -6.62 10.96 -3.72
N LEU A 156 -5.32 11.13 -3.96
CA LEU A 156 -4.35 11.49 -2.93
C LEU A 156 -3.88 12.94 -3.05
N SER A 157 -3.59 13.57 -1.93
CA SER A 157 -2.99 14.91 -1.87
C SER A 157 -1.83 14.96 -0.88
N PHE A 158 -0.62 15.11 -1.43
CA PHE A 158 0.63 15.13 -0.67
C PHE A 158 0.89 16.51 -0.08
N ASN A 159 0.84 16.64 1.25
CA ASN A 159 1.02 17.94 1.89
C ASN A 159 1.79 17.95 3.21
N ARG A 160 1.98 16.80 3.86
CA ARG A 160 2.60 16.74 5.20
C ARG A 160 3.54 15.55 5.33
N THR A 161 4.70 15.81 5.92
CA THR A 161 5.71 14.79 6.22
C THR A 161 6.36 15.02 7.58
N ILE A 162 6.83 13.94 8.18
CA ILE A 162 7.70 13.92 9.34
C ILE A 162 9.05 13.39 8.90
N ASP A 163 10.09 14.21 9.00
CA ASP A 163 11.46 13.88 8.59
C ASP A 163 12.23 13.25 9.75
N PHE A 164 12.29 11.91 9.79
CA PHE A 164 12.92 11.19 10.89
C PHE A 164 14.43 11.40 10.92
N GLU A 165 15.10 11.50 9.77
CA GLU A 165 16.55 11.78 9.76
C GLU A 165 16.83 13.14 10.37
N LYS A 166 16.12 14.19 9.96
CA LYS A 166 16.33 15.53 10.52
C LYS A 166 16.08 15.58 12.02
N ILE A 167 15.08 14.85 12.53
CA ILE A 167 14.70 14.85 13.95
C ILE A 167 15.68 14.02 14.79
N PHE A 168 16.03 12.81 14.34
CA PHE A 168 16.72 11.81 15.18
C PHE A 168 18.22 11.68 14.91
N THR A 169 18.75 12.17 13.78
CA THR A 169 20.19 12.06 13.47
C THR A 169 21.07 12.76 14.49
N ARG A 170 20.63 13.91 15.01
CA ARG A 170 21.43 14.72 15.94
C ARG A 170 21.61 14.10 17.33
N THR A 171 20.71 13.23 17.75
CA THR A 171 20.67 12.73 19.14
C THR A 171 20.66 11.20 19.25
N ARG A 172 20.30 10.48 18.19
CA ARG A 172 20.08 9.02 18.22
C ARG A 172 20.72 8.26 17.05
N GLY A 173 21.54 8.90 16.23
CA GLY A 173 22.21 8.26 15.09
C GLY A 173 21.30 8.01 13.88
N GLY A 174 20.13 8.64 13.86
CA GLY A 174 19.12 8.53 12.79
C GLY A 174 17.98 7.61 13.18
N ALA A 175 16.89 7.67 12.42
CA ALA A 175 15.77 6.74 12.55
C ALA A 175 15.18 6.46 11.18
N ARG A 176 14.75 5.21 10.95
CA ARG A 176 14.21 4.72 9.68
C ARG A 176 12.82 4.15 9.96
N PRO A 177 11.72 4.88 9.69
CA PRO A 177 10.37 4.45 10.07
C PRO A 177 9.91 3.30 9.17
N HIS A 178 9.73 2.10 9.72
CA HIS A 178 9.33 0.92 8.94
C HIS A 178 7.81 0.74 8.86
N SER A 179 7.11 0.90 9.97
CA SER A 179 5.65 0.77 10.09
C SER A 179 5.15 1.54 11.30
N ALA A 180 3.83 1.69 11.42
CA ALA A 180 3.19 2.29 12.57
C ALA A 180 1.80 1.69 12.80
N VAL A 181 1.22 2.01 13.96
CA VAL A 181 -0.18 1.74 14.30
C VAL A 181 -0.84 3.07 14.60
N ILE A 182 -2.08 3.27 14.13
CA ILE A 182 -2.82 4.51 14.35
C ILE A 182 -3.93 4.22 15.37
N PHE A 183 -3.97 5.04 16.41
CA PHE A 183 -5.00 5.00 17.44
C PHE A 183 -5.84 6.27 17.34
N ASP A 184 -7.16 6.12 17.23
CA ASP A 184 -8.11 7.19 17.51
C ASP A 184 -8.53 7.08 18.98
N LEU A 185 -8.13 8.09 19.74
CA LEU A 185 -8.37 8.23 21.18
C LEU A 185 -9.33 9.38 21.47
N THR A 186 -10.11 9.84 20.49
CA THR A 186 -11.08 10.93 20.65
C THR A 186 -12.16 10.56 21.66
N ASP A 187 -12.55 9.27 21.71
CA ASP A 187 -13.28 8.66 22.81
C ASP A 187 -12.34 7.69 23.57
N PRO A 188 -11.71 8.13 24.68
CA PRO A 188 -10.78 7.30 25.44
C PRO A 188 -11.39 6.03 26.03
N GLU A 189 -12.71 5.98 26.22
CA GLU A 189 -13.41 4.80 26.74
C GLU A 189 -13.66 3.76 25.63
N ASN A 190 -13.65 4.19 24.36
CA ASN A 190 -13.85 3.34 23.18
C ASN A 190 -12.78 3.63 22.12
N PRO A 191 -11.49 3.37 22.41
CA PRO A 191 -10.42 3.66 21.48
C PRO A 191 -10.55 2.81 20.21
N ILE A 192 -10.39 3.43 19.05
CA ILE A 192 -10.38 2.73 17.76
C ILE A 192 -8.93 2.56 17.32
N TYR A 193 -8.54 1.33 17.01
CA TYR A 193 -7.19 0.99 16.56
C TYR A 193 -7.26 0.04 15.37
N TYR A 194 -6.33 0.19 14.43
CA TYR A 194 -6.25 -0.63 13.22
C TYR A 194 -4.82 -1.04 12.91
#